data_AF-A0A2W4NRP8-F1
#
_entry.id   AF-A0A2W4NRP8-F1
#
_cell.length_a   1.000
_cell.length_b   1.000
_cell.length_c   1.000
_cell.angle_alpha   90.00
_cell.angle_beta   90.00
_cell.angle_gamma   90.00
#
_symmetry.space_group_name_H-M   'P 1'
#
loop_
_entity.id
_entity.type
_entity.pdbx_description
1 polymer ?
#
loop_
_entity_poly.entity_id
_entity_poly.type
_entity_poly.pdbx_seq_one_letter_code
_entity_poly.pdbx_strand_id
1 'polypeptide(L)'
;MNILDRLDPEQTPILDRIAKEQLDLTDIPGTRARLKQQKDLERASLTLPPDITITDQRIPGGDGETDITVRIYRPQAQSEILPGILYIHGGGYILGTLDDGDELACSWARDVRCVVVSVDYRLGPEHPFPTPLEDCYTALKW
;
A
#
# COMPACT_ATOMS: atom_id res chain seq x y z
N MET A 1 -13.11 13.32 31.64
CA MET A 1 -11.78 13.18 31.02
C MET A 1 -12.01 13.06 29.52
N ASN A 2 -11.44 13.97 28.72
CA ASN A 2 -11.61 13.96 27.26
C ASN A 2 -10.68 12.91 26.64
N ILE A 3 -11.12 12.23 25.58
CA ILE A 3 -10.28 11.27 24.84
C ILE A 3 -9.05 11.96 24.24
N LEU A 4 -9.16 13.24 23.87
CA LEU A 4 -8.06 14.03 23.32
C LEU A 4 -6.94 14.25 24.34
N ASP A 5 -7.25 14.29 25.64
CA ASP A 5 -6.25 14.44 26.70
C ASP A 5 -5.36 13.19 26.87
N ARG A 6 -5.69 12.09 26.18
CA ARG A 6 -4.94 10.83 26.19
C ARG A 6 -4.06 10.63 24.96
N LEU A 7 -4.13 11.56 24.00
CA LEU A 7 -3.29 11.50 22.80
C LEU A 7 -1.85 11.82 23.18
N ASP A 8 -0.92 11.17 22.49
CA ASP A 8 0.46 11.63 22.50
C ASP A 8 0.49 13.09 21.99
N PRO A 9 1.07 14.04 22.75
CA PRO A 9 1.11 15.44 22.35
C PRO A 9 1.72 15.65 20.96
N GLU A 10 2.68 14.82 20.54
CA GLU A 10 3.30 14.91 19.21
C GLU A 10 2.34 14.57 18.08
N GLN A 11 1.29 13.79 18.35
CA GLN A 11 0.28 13.39 17.37
C GLN A 11 -0.87 14.41 17.24
N THR A 12 -1.00 15.33 18.19
CA THR A 12 -2.11 16.30 18.21
C THR A 12 -2.15 17.19 16.95
N PRO A 13 -1.03 17.80 16.52
CA PRO A 13 -1.03 18.63 15.30
C PRO A 13 -1.34 17.82 14.03
N ILE A 14 -0.95 16.54 14.01
CA ILE A 14 -1.18 15.64 12.88
C ILE A 14 -2.67 15.31 12.79
N LEU A 15 -3.31 14.99 13.92
CA LEU A 15 -4.72 14.64 13.97
C LEU A 15 -5.61 15.77 13.46
N ASP A 16 -5.33 17.02 13.86
CA ASP A 16 -6.06 18.20 13.40
C ASP A 16 -6.00 18.36 11.88
N ARG A 17 -4.83 18.11 11.29
CA ARG A 17 -4.62 18.15 9.84
C ARG A 17 -5.35 17.01 9.13
N ILE A 18 -5.23 15.78 9.63
CA ILE A 18 -5.86 14.60 9.02
C ILE A 18 -7.38 14.75 9.00
N ALA A 19 -7.97 15.10 10.14
CA ALA A 19 -9.42 15.17 10.30
C ALA A 19 -10.07 16.27 9.47
N LYS A 20 -9.35 17.36 9.17
CA LYS A 20 -9.89 18.52 8.44
C LYS A 20 -9.61 18.46 6.94
N GLU A 21 -8.52 17.83 6.52
CA GLU A 21 -8.00 18.00 5.16
C GLU A 21 -7.79 16.71 4.39
N GLN A 22 -7.70 15.54 5.06
CA GLN A 22 -7.25 14.32 4.40
C GLN A 22 -8.29 13.22 4.19
N LEU A 23 -9.41 13.21 4.90
CA LEU A 23 -10.34 12.07 4.82
C LEU A 23 -11.81 12.51 4.76
N ASP A 24 -12.31 12.78 3.55
CA ASP A 24 -13.74 12.93 3.30
C ASP A 24 -14.29 11.63 2.70
N LEU A 25 -14.93 10.82 3.54
CA LEU A 25 -15.52 9.54 3.11
C LEU A 25 -16.89 9.73 2.43
N THR A 26 -17.44 10.94 2.39
CA THR A 26 -18.67 11.24 1.66
C THR A 26 -18.42 11.51 0.17
N ASP A 27 -17.19 11.90 -0.18
CA ASP A 27 -16.69 12.02 -1.56
C ASP A 27 -15.47 11.11 -1.77
N ILE A 28 -15.73 9.80 -1.95
CA ILE A 28 -14.67 8.80 -2.18
C ILE A 28 -13.86 9.11 -3.45
N PRO A 29 -14.47 9.44 -4.62
CA PRO A 29 -13.70 9.78 -5.81
C PRO A 29 -12.78 10.99 -5.63
N GLY A 30 -13.29 12.08 -5.03
CA GLY A 30 -12.48 13.26 -4.74
C GLY A 30 -11.35 12.98 -3.75
N THR A 31 -11.64 12.22 -2.68
CA THR A 31 -10.62 11.79 -1.71
C THR A 31 -9.54 10.93 -2.37
N ARG A 32 -9.90 9.96 -3.21
CA ARG A 32 -8.92 9.15 -3.98
C ARG A 32 -8.04 10.02 -4.87
N ALA A 33 -8.63 10.96 -5.61
CA ALA A 33 -7.87 11.83 -6.50
C ALA A 33 -6.84 12.69 -5.75
N ARG A 34 -7.25 13.28 -4.62
CA ARG A 34 -6.35 14.11 -3.79
C ARG A 34 -5.25 13.29 -3.13
N LEU A 35 -5.58 12.12 -2.57
CA LEU A 35 -4.60 11.23 -1.98
C LEU A 35 -3.59 10.73 -3.03
N LYS A 36 -4.08 10.34 -4.21
CA LYS A 36 -3.22 9.96 -5.33
C LYS A 36 -2.26 11.09 -5.72
N GLN A 37 -2.76 12.32 -5.88
CA GLN A 37 -1.91 13.46 -6.21
C GLN A 37 -0.84 13.70 -5.14
N GLN A 38 -1.22 13.65 -3.86
CA GLN A 38 -0.26 13.79 -2.76
C GLN A 38 0.79 12.68 -2.81
N LYS A 39 0.37 11.43 -3.02
CA LYS A 39 1.26 10.26 -3.09
C LYS A 39 2.19 10.29 -4.30
N ASP A 40 1.71 10.73 -5.46
CA ASP A 40 2.55 10.90 -6.66
C ASP A 40 3.69 11.91 -6.39
N LEU A 41 3.39 13.01 -5.68
CA LEU A 41 4.39 14.02 -5.30
C LEU A 41 5.37 13.51 -4.23
N GLU A 42 4.86 12.82 -3.21
CA GLU A 42 5.69 12.16 -2.19
C GLU A 42 6.64 11.17 -2.86
N ARG A 43 6.10 10.23 -3.66
CA ARG A 43 6.85 9.21 -4.40
C ARG A 43 7.91 9.82 -5.31
N ALA A 44 7.60 10.87 -6.06
CA ALA A 44 8.57 11.55 -6.94
C ALA A 44 9.73 12.19 -6.17
N SER A 45 9.53 12.50 -4.88
CA SER A 45 10.55 13.05 -4.00
C SER A 45 11.29 11.97 -3.20
N LEU A 46 10.82 10.72 -3.22
CA LEU A 46 11.45 9.61 -2.50
C LEU A 46 12.78 9.24 -3.15
N THR A 47 13.81 9.15 -2.31
CA THR A 47 15.07 8.50 -2.69
C THR A 47 14.99 7.05 -2.25
N LEU A 48 14.48 6.19 -3.15
CA LEU A 48 14.38 4.78 -2.85
C LEU A 48 15.79 4.13 -2.83
N PRO A 49 16.00 3.16 -1.93
CA PRO A 49 17.20 2.32 -1.88
C PRO A 49 17.72 1.85 -3.25
N PRO A 50 18.93 2.25 -3.69
CA PRO A 50 19.46 1.80 -4.99
C PRO A 50 19.80 0.31 -5.00
N ASP A 51 19.93 -0.30 -3.83
CA ASP A 51 20.18 -1.73 -3.58
C ASP A 51 18.90 -2.58 -3.62
N ILE A 52 17.72 -1.97 -3.82
CA ILE A 52 16.45 -2.70 -3.97
C ILE A 52 15.96 -2.57 -5.41
N THR A 53 15.73 -3.71 -6.05
CA THR A 53 15.01 -3.78 -7.32
C THR A 53 13.51 -3.74 -7.04
N ILE A 54 12.82 -2.81 -7.71
CA ILE A 54 11.37 -2.63 -7.62
C ILE A 54 10.78 -2.90 -8.99
N THR A 55 9.87 -3.87 -9.08
CA THR A 55 9.26 -4.26 -10.35
C THR A 55 7.77 -4.53 -10.19
N ASP A 56 6.98 -4.02 -11.12
CA ASP A 56 5.56 -4.33 -11.21
C ASP A 56 5.37 -5.55 -12.11
N GLN A 57 4.54 -6.48 -11.66
CA GLN A 57 4.20 -7.71 -12.37
C GLN A 57 2.69 -7.89 -12.35
N ARG A 58 2.12 -8.30 -13.49
CA ARG A 58 0.73 -8.73 -13.56
C ARG A 58 0.65 -10.24 -13.32
N ILE A 59 -0.27 -10.63 -12.45
CA ILE A 59 -0.58 -12.02 -12.14
C ILE A 59 -2.04 -12.31 -12.50
N PRO A 60 -2.39 -13.54 -12.90
CA PRO A 60 -3.78 -13.89 -13.16
C PRO A 60 -4.65 -13.68 -11.91
N GLY A 61 -5.77 -12.96 -12.04
CA GLY A 61 -6.73 -12.82 -10.95
C GLY A 61 -7.51 -14.12 -10.71
N GLY A 62 -8.08 -14.24 -9.50
CA GLY A 62 -8.83 -15.43 -9.09
C GLY A 62 -10.10 -15.68 -9.89
N ASP A 63 -10.63 -14.64 -10.56
CA ASP A 63 -11.77 -14.73 -11.47
C ASP A 63 -11.39 -15.14 -12.90
N GLY A 64 -10.09 -15.18 -13.23
CA GLY A 64 -9.57 -15.52 -14.55
C GLY A 64 -9.78 -14.45 -15.64
N GLU A 65 -10.39 -13.32 -15.30
CA GLU A 65 -10.79 -12.28 -16.26
C GLU A 65 -9.97 -11.00 -16.08
N THR A 66 -9.59 -10.68 -14.84
CA THR A 66 -8.84 -9.46 -14.52
C THR A 66 -7.49 -9.81 -13.91
N ASP A 67 -6.40 -9.38 -14.53
CA ASP A 67 -5.07 -9.47 -13.93
C ASP A 67 -4.98 -8.56 -12.69
N ILE A 68 -4.26 -9.01 -11.66
CA ILE A 68 -3.90 -8.23 -10.48
C ILE A 68 -2.46 -7.74 -10.67
N THR A 69 -2.21 -6.46 -10.41
CA THR A 69 -0.83 -5.95 -10.37
C THR A 69 -0.24 -6.18 -8.98
N VAL A 70 0.97 -6.72 -8.93
CA VAL A 70 1.78 -6.77 -7.71
C VAL A 70 3.07 -6.01 -7.92
N ARG A 71 3.55 -5.32 -6.89
CA ARG A 71 4.86 -4.68 -6.88
C ARG A 71 5.82 -5.47 -6.00
N ILE A 72 6.93 -5.90 -6.58
CA ILE A 72 7.93 -6.74 -5.94
C ILE A 72 9.14 -5.88 -5.59
N TYR A 73 9.53 -5.90 -4.32
CA TYR A 73 10.71 -5.25 -3.78
C TYR A 73 11.71 -6.32 -3.38
N ARG A 74 12.86 -6.36 -4.02
CA ARG A 74 13.86 -7.42 -3.83
C ARG A 74 15.28 -6.83 -3.71
N PRO A 75 16.06 -7.20 -2.68
CA PRO A 75 17.46 -6.82 -2.61
C PRO A 75 18.27 -7.33 -3.81
N GLN A 76 19.11 -6.47 -4.38
CA GLN A 76 20.04 -6.83 -5.45
C GLN A 76 21.11 -7.82 -4.93
N ALA A 77 21.59 -8.69 -5.82
CA ALA A 77 22.67 -9.66 -5.54
C ALA A 77 22.37 -10.76 -4.49
N GLN A 78 21.21 -11.43 -4.60
CA GLN A 78 20.88 -12.60 -3.78
C GLN A 78 20.66 -13.82 -4.68
N SER A 79 21.62 -14.76 -4.69
CA SER A 79 21.48 -16.09 -5.32
C SER A 79 20.74 -17.10 -4.43
N GLU A 80 20.41 -16.69 -3.21
CA GLU A 80 19.75 -17.52 -2.20
C GLU A 80 18.22 -17.35 -2.25
N ILE A 81 17.51 -18.35 -1.73
CA ILE A 81 16.06 -18.26 -1.49
C ILE A 81 15.85 -17.34 -0.29
N LEU A 82 15.03 -16.30 -0.47
CA LEU A 82 14.70 -15.32 0.57
C LEU A 82 13.29 -15.59 1.13
N PRO A 83 13.03 -15.25 2.41
CA PRO A 83 11.67 -15.18 2.92
C PRO A 83 10.85 -14.12 2.16
N GLY A 84 9.54 -14.34 2.08
CA GLY A 84 8.60 -13.42 1.43
C GLY A 84 7.67 -12.76 2.46
N ILE A 85 7.35 -11.49 2.21
CA ILE A 85 6.29 -10.74 2.89
C ILE A 85 5.26 -10.34 1.85
N LEU A 86 4.00 -10.73 2.04
CA LEU A 86 2.88 -10.17 1.28
C LEU A 86 2.38 -8.92 2.03
N TYR A 87 2.45 -7.77 1.38
CA TYR A 87 1.96 -6.50 1.89
C TYR A 87 0.62 -6.15 1.26
N ILE A 88 -0.38 -5.89 2.12
CA ILE A 88 -1.72 -5.46 1.75
C ILE A 88 -1.88 -4.07 2.36
N HIS A 89 -2.02 -3.06 1.50
CA HIS A 89 -2.13 -1.68 1.97
C HIS A 89 -3.43 -1.43 2.74
N GLY A 90 -3.47 -0.33 3.50
CA GLY A 90 -4.64 0.11 4.24
C GLY A 90 -5.65 0.87 3.37
N GLY A 91 -6.49 1.69 4.00
CA GLY A 91 -7.49 2.51 3.29
C GLY A 91 -8.91 1.94 3.31
N GLY A 92 -9.17 0.96 4.18
CA GLY A 92 -10.53 0.46 4.43
C GLY A 92 -11.18 -0.22 3.24
N TYR A 93 -10.38 -0.80 2.34
CA TYR A 93 -10.80 -1.39 1.05
C TYR A 93 -11.42 -0.41 0.04
N ILE A 94 -11.42 0.88 0.35
CA ILE A 94 -12.02 1.91 -0.52
C ILE A 94 -11.01 2.97 -0.96
N LEU A 95 -9.85 3.05 -0.29
CA LEU A 95 -8.75 3.96 -0.57
C LEU A 95 -7.42 3.18 -0.67
N GLY A 96 -6.39 3.89 -1.11
CA GLY A 96 -5.00 3.43 -1.13
C GLY A 96 -4.54 2.94 -2.50
N THR A 97 -3.22 2.80 -2.66
CA THR A 97 -2.56 2.30 -3.87
C THR A 97 -1.29 1.51 -3.52
N LEU A 98 -0.68 0.87 -4.53
CA LEU A 98 0.67 0.29 -4.42
C LEU A 98 1.73 1.24 -3.85
N ASP A 99 1.58 2.54 -4.07
CA ASP A 99 2.59 3.53 -3.69
C ASP A 99 2.61 3.81 -2.18
N ASP A 100 1.52 3.46 -1.47
CA ASP A 100 1.42 3.69 -0.02
C ASP A 100 2.43 2.88 0.78
N GLY A 101 2.94 1.78 0.23
CA GLY A 101 3.85 0.86 0.90
C GLY A 101 5.32 1.05 0.57
N ASP A 102 5.70 1.92 -0.36
CA ASP A 102 7.03 1.89 -0.98
C ASP A 102 8.19 2.03 0.00
N GLU A 103 8.19 3.06 0.86
CA GLU A 103 9.26 3.28 1.84
C GLU A 103 9.38 2.09 2.81
N LEU A 104 8.23 1.62 3.30
CA LEU A 104 8.15 0.54 4.28
C LEU A 104 8.59 -0.79 3.68
N ALA A 105 8.14 -1.09 2.46
CA ALA A 105 8.52 -2.29 1.72
C ALA A 105 10.02 -2.28 1.40
N CYS A 106 10.57 -1.14 1.01
CA CYS A 106 12.00 -0.97 0.81
C CYS A 106 12.81 -1.17 2.10
N SER A 107 12.37 -0.59 3.23
CA SER A 107 13.02 -0.81 4.53
C SER A 107 12.97 -2.28 4.93
N TRP A 108 11.82 -2.95 4.86
CA TRP A 108 11.72 -4.37 5.17
C TRP A 108 12.56 -5.25 4.25
N ALA A 109 12.52 -4.99 2.94
CA ALA A 109 13.32 -5.74 1.97
C ALA A 109 14.82 -5.67 2.33
N ARG A 110 15.32 -4.48 2.68
CA ARG A 110 16.71 -4.27 3.09
C ARG A 110 17.02 -4.85 4.47
N ASP A 111 16.30 -4.40 5.48
CA ASP A 111 16.68 -4.58 6.89
C ASP A 111 16.40 -6.02 7.36
N VAL A 112 15.34 -6.64 6.84
CA VAL A 112 14.96 -8.04 7.14
C VAL A 112 15.57 -9.01 6.12
N ARG A 113 16.14 -8.51 5.01
CA ARG A 113 16.63 -9.31 3.88
C ARG A 113 15.55 -10.25 3.35
N CYS A 114 14.43 -9.68 2.91
CA CYS A 114 13.29 -10.41 2.38
C CYS A 114 12.85 -9.88 1.02
N VAL A 115 11.98 -10.62 0.34
CA VAL A 115 11.20 -10.09 -0.78
C VAL A 115 9.89 -9.56 -0.22
N VAL A 116 9.52 -8.34 -0.57
CA VAL A 116 8.19 -7.81 -0.26
C VAL A 116 7.37 -7.78 -1.55
N VAL A 117 6.13 -8.25 -1.48
CA VAL A 117 5.18 -8.23 -2.60
C VAL A 117 3.96 -7.42 -2.16
N SER A 118 3.80 -6.22 -2.69
CA SER A 118 2.63 -5.37 -2.45
C SER A 118 1.54 -5.67 -3.48
N VAL A 119 0.28 -5.76 -3.04
CA VAL A 119 -0.85 -6.12 -3.91
C VAL A 119 -1.70 -4.89 -4.26
N ASP A 120 -1.94 -4.67 -5.55
CA ASP A 120 -2.88 -3.66 -6.07
C ASP A 120 -4.29 -4.24 -6.14
N TYR A 121 -4.86 -4.55 -4.97
CA TYR A 121 -6.17 -5.21 -4.91
C TYR A 121 -7.27 -4.24 -5.34
N ARG A 122 -8.33 -4.77 -5.97
CA ARG A 122 -9.46 -3.95 -6.42
C ARG A 122 -10.19 -3.33 -5.24
N LEU A 123 -10.63 -2.08 -5.38
CA LEU A 123 -11.28 -1.32 -4.32
C LEU A 123 -12.81 -1.32 -4.44
N GLY A 124 -13.49 -1.29 -3.30
CA GLY A 124 -14.90 -0.97 -3.22
C GLY A 124 -15.14 0.55 -3.31
N PRO A 125 -16.35 1.02 -3.66
CA PRO A 125 -17.55 0.24 -3.88
C PRO A 125 -17.64 -0.45 -5.25
N GLU A 126 -16.74 -0.16 -6.19
CA GLU A 126 -16.75 -0.74 -7.54
C GLU A 126 -16.58 -2.27 -7.50
N HIS A 127 -15.75 -2.74 -6.58
CA HIS A 127 -15.49 -4.15 -6.30
C HIS A 127 -15.75 -4.43 -4.82
N PRO A 128 -17.01 -4.69 -4.42
CA PRO A 128 -17.34 -4.95 -3.02
C PRO A 128 -16.76 -6.29 -2.55
N PHE A 129 -16.87 -6.55 -1.24
CA PHE A 129 -16.56 -7.87 -0.69
C PHE A 129 -17.27 -8.99 -1.49
N PRO A 130 -16.59 -10.11 -1.81
CA PRO A 130 -15.26 -10.50 -1.35
C PRO A 130 -14.10 -10.12 -2.27
N THR A 131 -14.33 -9.40 -3.36
CA THR A 131 -13.33 -9.20 -4.43
C THR A 131 -11.96 -8.69 -3.95
N PRO A 132 -11.85 -7.62 -3.12
CA PRO A 132 -10.55 -7.14 -2.65
C PRO A 132 -9.77 -8.20 -1.87
N LEU A 133 -10.48 -9.03 -1.10
CA LEU A 133 -9.89 -10.10 -0.28
C LEU A 133 -9.43 -11.26 -1.16
N GLU A 134 -10.24 -11.65 -2.14
CA GLU A 134 -9.89 -12.71 -3.09
C GLU A 134 -8.69 -12.32 -3.97
N ASP A 135 -8.55 -11.03 -4.31
CA ASP A 135 -7.36 -10.54 -5.01
C ASP A 135 -6.09 -10.72 -4.15
N CYS A 136 -6.16 -10.35 -2.88
CA CYS A 136 -5.05 -10.55 -1.94
C CYS A 136 -4.72 -12.04 -1.76
N TYR A 137 -5.74 -12.90 -1.64
CA TYR A 137 -5.54 -14.33 -1.48
C TYR A 137 -5.01 -14.99 -2.77
N THR A 138 -5.41 -14.48 -3.94
CA THR A 138 -4.85 -14.90 -5.22
C THR A 138 -3.37 -14.57 -5.29
N ALA A 139 -2.99 -13.34 -4.92
CA ALA A 139 -1.59 -12.93 -4.85
C ALA A 139 -0.77 -13.75 -3.85
N LEU A 140 -1.35 -14.18 -2.73
CA LEU A 140 -0.70 -15.06 -1.76
C LEU A 140 -0.40 -16.46 -2.33
N LYS A 141 -1.30 -16.98 -3.17
CA LYS A 141 -1.20 -18.33 -3.73
C LYS A 141 -0.29 -18.44 -4.95
N TRP A 142 -0.10 -17.33 -5.66
CA TRP A 142 0.75 -17.21 -6.84
C TRP A 142 2.23 -17.40 -6.47
#